data_AF-A0A4P5VQI1-F1
#
_entry.id   AF-A0A4P5VQI1-F1
#
_cell.length_a   1.000
_cell.length_b   1.000
_cell.length_c   1.000
_cell.angle_alpha   90.00
_cell.angle_beta   90.00
_cell.angle_gamma   90.00
#
_symmetry.space_group_name_H-M   'P 1'
#
loop_
_entity.id
_entity.type
_entity.pdbx_description
1 polymer ?
#
loop_
_entity_poly.entity_id
_entity_poly.type
_entity_poly.pdbx_seq_one_letter_code
_entity_poly.pdbx_strand_id
1 'polypeptide(L)'
;MLLLPLLAGCLINEAVYLRRLEELTDHDGDSYAQEDDCDDADATIFPGALEVCDGVDQDCDHNVDEEVANAPVWFSDSDADSYGDAATAGTASCDAPDGFVANALDCDDRAPDANPGATETPYDGIDDDCDGADLVDVDGDGEAAGAAGGDDCNDNDPAVFSAADEGWADDGTDNDCDGDARDAVVWSADAAATRIDGVAVGGEFGRRIAAWPEENCLFVNAPYVESAQGALYAVRGASGVLSADDGGYATGTGPGVYLSATVRVSDAGRVAVSQVSDRDGEGTVFVLDGQALCDGATGSVDVLSTLTVEGTIAGAWFGSDALWLDDVDGDGIQEFAITASADPGGGMARGAVYVWSSPGDSLSTDSSTADLVLFGTQDGSGAESVSTAFDDDGPGVPWLMVGEQLTTGGSAGLYVIDARAAVSGSLEDSAEAGIVTWSTGRVLAAVNIGDTDYNGADNFIAGAWTFGLWDIGDLSGFVDEGEAINYLTYGTDGEWITGVAAAGDFDGDGRADAAVLAEDWPQYTEQGRLALMPGERQFGGSLDFTTMQFTAQGVSAGESFGYRIEQAGDFDGDGVDELAVAAPGASYGGSGSGSVYLLPLP
;
A
#
# COMPACT_ATOMS: atom_id res chain seq x y z
N MET A 1 -5.24 -109.21 57.49
CA MET A 1 -5.33 -110.38 58.38
C MET A 1 -5.57 -109.85 59.78
N LEU A 2 -6.73 -110.20 60.36
CA LEU A 2 -7.23 -109.88 61.71
C LEU A 2 -7.51 -108.39 62.03
N LEU A 3 -8.53 -107.98 62.80
CA LEU A 3 -9.80 -108.54 63.27
C LEU A 3 -10.51 -107.37 64.00
N LEU A 4 -11.82 -107.17 63.79
CA LEU A 4 -12.72 -106.31 64.60
C LEU A 4 -12.62 -106.64 66.11
N PRO A 5 -12.97 -105.72 67.02
CA PRO A 5 -14.34 -105.68 67.56
C PRO A 5 -14.88 -104.24 67.80
N LEU A 6 -16.10 -103.91 67.36
CA LEU A 6 -17.37 -104.07 68.10
C LEU A 6 -17.42 -103.29 69.42
N LEU A 7 -18.11 -102.15 69.42
CA LEU A 7 -18.95 -101.72 70.54
C LEU A 7 -20.10 -100.83 70.02
N ALA A 8 -21.30 -101.36 70.22
CA ALA A 8 -22.58 -100.80 69.81
C ALA A 8 -23.03 -99.68 70.75
N GLY A 9 -23.87 -98.78 70.23
CA GLY A 9 -24.85 -98.08 71.05
C GLY A 9 -24.70 -96.57 71.14
N CYS A 10 -24.94 -95.86 70.05
CA CYS A 10 -25.69 -94.61 70.11
C CYS A 10 -26.31 -94.39 68.72
N LEU A 11 -27.61 -94.64 68.59
CA LEU A 11 -28.38 -94.12 67.46
C LEU A 11 -28.53 -92.61 67.68
N ILE A 12 -27.43 -91.87 67.52
CA ILE A 12 -27.54 -90.49 67.03
C ILE A 12 -27.99 -90.70 65.60
N ASN A 13 -29.21 -90.26 65.29
CA ASN A 13 -29.71 -90.31 63.93
C ASN A 13 -28.61 -89.71 63.03
N GLU A 14 -28.14 -90.46 62.03
CA GLU A 14 -27.05 -90.01 61.15
C GLU A 14 -27.41 -88.64 60.54
N ALA A 15 -28.71 -88.39 60.33
CA ALA A 15 -29.27 -87.10 59.89
C ALA A 15 -29.23 -85.95 60.94
N VAL A 16 -28.97 -86.22 62.22
CA VAL A 16 -28.79 -85.21 63.28
C VAL A 16 -27.30 -84.94 63.53
N TYR A 17 -26.43 -85.95 63.38
CA TYR A 17 -24.98 -85.75 63.47
C TYR A 17 -24.42 -85.08 62.19
N LEU A 18 -24.94 -85.43 61.01
CA LEU A 18 -24.58 -84.78 59.76
C LEU A 18 -25.12 -83.34 59.67
N ARG A 19 -26.34 -83.06 60.19
CA ARG A 19 -26.83 -81.67 60.31
C ARG A 19 -25.94 -80.78 61.18
N ARG A 20 -25.46 -81.31 62.32
CA ARG A 20 -24.57 -80.56 63.22
C ARG A 20 -23.13 -80.38 62.71
N LEU A 21 -22.72 -81.14 61.69
CA LEU A 21 -21.43 -80.98 61.03
C LEU A 21 -21.55 -79.96 59.89
N GLU A 22 -22.68 -79.91 59.18
CA GLU A 22 -22.99 -78.85 58.21
C GLU A 22 -23.07 -77.46 58.89
N GLU A 23 -23.60 -77.36 60.12
CA GLU A 23 -23.73 -76.11 60.89
C GLU A 23 -22.40 -75.53 61.46
N LEU A 24 -21.27 -76.24 61.35
CA LEU A 24 -19.95 -75.79 61.86
C LEU A 24 -18.87 -75.75 60.76
N THR A 25 -19.29 -75.83 59.49
CA THR A 25 -18.39 -75.87 58.35
C THR A 25 -18.37 -74.51 57.68
N ASP A 26 -17.26 -73.80 57.83
CA ASP A 26 -16.84 -72.67 56.98
C ASP A 26 -16.82 -73.11 55.50
N HIS A 27 -17.76 -72.59 54.71
CA HIS A 27 -17.99 -73.07 53.34
C HIS A 27 -17.28 -72.23 52.26
N ASP A 28 -16.87 -71.00 52.55
CA ASP A 28 -16.16 -70.09 51.63
C ASP A 28 -14.70 -69.79 52.01
N GLY A 29 -14.29 -70.11 53.24
CA GLY A 29 -12.92 -70.10 53.73
C GLY A 29 -12.48 -68.82 54.46
N ASP A 30 -13.39 -67.99 54.96
CA ASP A 30 -13.05 -66.75 55.69
C ASP A 30 -12.81 -66.92 57.21
N SER A 31 -12.95 -68.15 57.71
CA SER A 31 -12.80 -68.56 59.12
C SER A 31 -13.99 -68.27 60.04
N TYR A 32 -15.11 -67.79 59.51
CA TYR A 32 -16.39 -67.77 60.20
C TYR A 32 -17.22 -68.99 59.77
N ALA A 33 -18.24 -69.33 60.54
CA ALA A 33 -19.11 -70.45 60.25
C ALA A 33 -20.53 -69.92 60.16
N GLN A 34 -21.37 -70.56 59.34
CA GLN A 34 -22.80 -70.28 59.11
C GLN A 34 -23.65 -69.69 60.28
N GLU A 35 -23.33 -69.96 61.55
CA GLU A 35 -24.08 -69.38 62.68
C GLU A 35 -23.68 -67.93 63.03
N ASP A 36 -22.45 -67.54 62.69
CA ASP A 36 -21.87 -66.21 62.91
C ASP A 36 -21.63 -65.43 61.60
N ASP A 37 -21.72 -66.11 60.45
CA ASP A 37 -21.56 -65.56 59.09
C ASP A 37 -22.92 -65.38 58.41
N CYS A 38 -23.21 -64.15 57.98
CA CYS A 38 -24.47 -63.81 57.34
C CYS A 38 -24.57 -64.27 55.87
N ASP A 39 -23.46 -64.59 55.20
CA ASP A 39 -23.42 -65.30 53.90
C ASP A 39 -22.21 -66.24 53.78
N ASP A 40 -22.31 -67.41 54.41
CA ASP A 40 -21.33 -68.53 54.43
C ASP A 40 -20.94 -69.10 53.04
N ALA A 41 -21.38 -68.49 51.93
CA ALA A 41 -20.96 -68.81 50.57
C ALA A 41 -20.05 -67.73 49.95
N ASP A 42 -19.83 -66.59 50.61
CA ASP A 42 -19.03 -65.47 50.15
C ASP A 42 -18.05 -64.96 51.23
N ALA A 43 -16.77 -65.32 51.08
CA ALA A 43 -15.68 -64.98 51.99
C ALA A 43 -15.37 -63.46 52.12
N THR A 44 -16.16 -62.58 51.48
CA THR A 44 -16.10 -61.13 51.64
C THR A 44 -17.14 -60.58 52.62
N ILE A 45 -18.07 -61.42 53.07
CA ILE A 45 -19.15 -61.10 54.01
C ILE A 45 -18.87 -61.86 55.31
N PHE A 46 -18.45 -61.17 56.36
CA PHE A 46 -18.16 -61.77 57.66
C PHE A 46 -18.10 -60.72 58.77
N PRO A 47 -18.25 -61.13 60.06
CA PRO A 47 -18.11 -60.22 61.19
C PRO A 47 -16.86 -59.33 61.16
N GLY A 48 -17.08 -58.02 60.99
CA GLY A 48 -16.04 -56.99 60.92
C GLY A 48 -15.33 -56.85 59.57
N ALA A 49 -15.94 -57.32 58.47
CA ALA A 49 -15.55 -56.94 57.12
C ALA A 49 -15.70 -55.42 56.89
N LEU A 50 -15.15 -54.89 55.79
CA LEU A 50 -15.30 -53.49 55.43
C LEU A 50 -16.51 -53.34 54.51
N GLU A 51 -17.44 -52.47 54.89
CA GLU A 51 -18.61 -52.16 54.08
C GLU A 51 -18.24 -51.55 52.72
N VAL A 52 -19.03 -51.91 51.69
CA VAL A 52 -18.95 -51.37 50.33
C VAL A 52 -20.37 -51.09 49.82
N CYS A 53 -20.59 -49.96 49.14
CA CYS A 53 -21.92 -49.53 48.68
C CYS A 53 -22.56 -50.48 47.64
N ASP A 54 -23.04 -51.64 48.05
CA ASP A 54 -23.70 -52.64 47.20
C ASP A 54 -25.04 -53.14 47.78
N GLY A 55 -25.44 -52.61 48.95
CA GLY A 55 -26.68 -52.95 49.62
C GLY A 55 -26.65 -54.29 50.37
N VAL A 56 -25.46 -54.84 50.58
CA VAL A 56 -25.23 -56.04 51.39
C VAL A 56 -24.54 -55.63 52.71
N ASP A 57 -24.92 -56.27 53.80
CA ASP A 57 -24.28 -56.13 55.12
C ASP A 57 -23.03 -57.03 55.10
N GLN A 58 -21.85 -56.45 54.86
CA GLN A 58 -20.61 -57.24 54.80
C GLN A 58 -20.13 -57.60 56.19
N ASP A 59 -20.32 -56.74 57.18
CA ASP A 59 -19.76 -56.92 58.52
C ASP A 59 -20.69 -57.64 59.52
N CYS A 60 -21.88 -58.03 59.04
CA CYS A 60 -22.94 -58.76 59.73
C CYS A 60 -23.47 -58.07 61.00
N ASP A 61 -23.44 -56.73 61.07
CA ASP A 61 -23.92 -55.97 62.23
C ASP A 61 -25.41 -55.54 62.15
N HIS A 62 -26.07 -55.81 61.02
CA HIS A 62 -27.42 -55.41 60.60
C HIS A 62 -27.62 -53.95 60.21
N ASN A 63 -26.55 -53.17 60.16
CA ASN A 63 -26.50 -51.97 59.35
C ASN A 63 -25.98 -52.38 57.96
N VAL A 64 -26.24 -51.55 56.98
CA VAL A 64 -25.89 -51.84 55.59
C VAL A 64 -25.24 -50.57 55.07
N ASP A 65 -24.05 -50.71 54.48
CA ASP A 65 -23.32 -49.64 53.81
C ASP A 65 -22.94 -48.45 54.74
N GLU A 66 -22.74 -48.67 56.04
CA GLU A 66 -22.23 -47.66 56.97
C GLU A 66 -20.70 -47.58 57.01
N GLU A 67 -20.16 -46.43 57.42
CA GLU A 67 -18.71 -46.20 57.59
C GLU A 67 -17.84 -46.59 56.37
N VAL A 68 -18.44 -46.63 55.17
CA VAL A 68 -17.80 -47.03 53.92
C VAL A 68 -16.63 -46.11 53.59
N ALA A 69 -15.40 -46.66 53.67
CA ALA A 69 -14.17 -45.89 53.48
C ALA A 69 -14.01 -45.31 52.05
N ASN A 70 -14.75 -45.85 51.08
CA ASN A 70 -14.73 -45.43 49.68
C ASN A 70 -16.10 -44.90 49.21
N ALA A 71 -16.93 -44.39 50.12
CA ALA A 71 -18.23 -43.83 49.75
C ALA A 71 -18.05 -42.71 48.70
N PRO A 72 -18.91 -42.64 47.67
CA PRO A 72 -18.95 -41.50 46.76
C PRO A 72 -19.14 -40.19 47.54
N VAL A 73 -18.55 -39.11 47.02
CA VAL A 73 -18.70 -37.77 47.59
C VAL A 73 -19.70 -37.00 46.74
N TRP A 74 -20.66 -36.37 47.39
CA TRP A 74 -21.74 -35.61 46.78
C TRP A 74 -21.65 -34.13 47.15
N PHE A 75 -21.96 -33.23 46.23
CA PHE A 75 -21.89 -31.78 46.38
C PHE A 75 -23.29 -31.18 46.24
N SER A 76 -23.58 -30.11 46.98
CA SER A 76 -24.89 -29.45 46.94
C SER A 76 -25.15 -28.92 45.53
N ASP A 77 -26.37 -29.08 45.04
CA ASP A 77 -26.88 -28.55 43.76
C ASP A 77 -28.17 -27.79 44.10
N SER A 78 -28.00 -26.50 44.45
CA SER A 78 -29.06 -25.69 45.06
C SER A 78 -29.98 -25.04 44.02
N ASP A 79 -29.51 -24.83 42.80
CA ASP A 79 -30.30 -24.27 41.69
C ASP A 79 -30.81 -25.33 40.70
N ALA A 80 -30.39 -26.59 40.87
CA ALA A 80 -30.85 -27.77 40.17
C ALA A 80 -30.45 -27.85 38.69
N ASP A 81 -29.23 -27.40 38.36
CA ASP A 81 -28.64 -27.48 37.01
C ASP A 81 -27.82 -28.75 36.75
N SER A 82 -27.67 -29.61 37.77
CA SER A 82 -26.88 -30.86 37.79
C SER A 82 -25.38 -30.71 38.03
N TYR A 83 -24.89 -29.51 38.33
CA TYR A 83 -23.54 -29.24 38.79
C TYR A 83 -23.55 -28.96 40.28
N GLY A 84 -22.44 -29.30 40.94
CA GLY A 84 -22.34 -29.21 42.40
C GLY A 84 -21.36 -28.15 42.85
N ASP A 85 -21.70 -27.43 43.93
CA ASP A 85 -20.94 -26.32 44.48
C ASP A 85 -19.47 -26.68 44.75
N ALA A 86 -18.56 -26.13 43.96
CA ALA A 86 -17.11 -26.30 44.12
C ALA A 86 -16.57 -25.65 45.40
N ALA A 87 -17.27 -24.68 45.99
CA ALA A 87 -16.85 -23.94 47.17
C ALA A 87 -17.18 -24.66 48.49
N THR A 88 -17.97 -25.74 48.48
CA THR A 88 -18.32 -26.50 49.68
C THR A 88 -17.55 -27.81 49.83
N ALA A 89 -17.40 -28.26 51.08
CA ALA A 89 -16.88 -29.60 51.35
C ALA A 89 -17.99 -30.62 51.06
N GLY A 90 -17.77 -31.49 50.07
CA GLY A 90 -18.71 -32.54 49.72
C GLY A 90 -19.02 -33.52 50.86
N THR A 91 -20.17 -34.19 50.77
CA THR A 91 -20.69 -35.14 51.75
C THR A 91 -20.53 -36.57 51.23
N ALA A 92 -19.84 -37.42 51.98
CA ALA A 92 -19.68 -38.84 51.64
C ALA A 92 -20.93 -39.65 52.00
N SER A 93 -21.50 -40.38 51.03
CA SER A 93 -22.68 -41.22 51.22
C SER A 93 -22.79 -42.24 50.08
N CYS A 94 -23.33 -43.44 50.35
CA CYS A 94 -23.56 -44.44 49.31
C CYS A 94 -24.68 -44.04 48.33
N ASP A 95 -25.74 -43.42 48.86
CA ASP A 95 -26.81 -42.82 48.06
C ASP A 95 -26.63 -41.30 47.96
N ALA A 96 -26.99 -40.73 46.82
CA ALA A 96 -27.05 -39.29 46.61
C ALA A 96 -28.08 -38.66 47.57
N PRO A 97 -27.68 -37.74 48.46
CA PRO A 97 -28.64 -36.97 49.25
C PRO A 97 -29.54 -36.13 48.34
N ASP A 98 -30.77 -35.86 48.79
CA ASP A 98 -31.69 -34.99 48.05
C ASP A 98 -31.06 -33.60 47.83
N GLY A 99 -30.97 -33.16 46.57
CA GLY A 99 -30.37 -31.87 46.18
C GLY A 99 -28.83 -31.89 46.10
N PHE A 100 -28.23 -33.06 45.86
CA PHE A 100 -26.78 -33.18 45.67
C PHE A 100 -26.43 -33.97 44.40
N VAL A 101 -25.26 -33.69 43.82
CA VAL A 101 -24.70 -34.34 42.62
C VAL A 101 -23.26 -34.79 42.83
N ALA A 102 -22.75 -35.65 41.93
CA ALA A 102 -21.45 -36.32 42.11
C ALA A 102 -20.23 -35.49 41.66
N ASN A 103 -20.44 -34.28 41.13
CA ASN A 103 -19.39 -33.40 40.62
C ASN A 103 -19.29 -32.11 41.45
N ALA A 104 -18.15 -31.43 41.39
CA ALA A 104 -17.87 -30.19 42.12
C ALA A 104 -17.37 -29.12 41.14
N LEU A 105 -18.17 -28.85 40.11
CA LEU A 105 -17.75 -28.05 38.97
C LEU A 105 -18.52 -26.73 38.83
N ASP A 106 -19.49 -26.48 39.72
CA ASP A 106 -20.30 -25.27 39.71
C ASP A 106 -19.53 -24.10 40.38
N CYS A 107 -19.46 -22.97 39.68
CA CYS A 107 -18.82 -21.75 40.17
C CYS A 107 -19.79 -20.80 40.90
N ASP A 108 -21.11 -20.88 40.68
CA ASP A 108 -22.14 -20.20 41.47
C ASP A 108 -23.40 -21.07 41.61
N ASP A 109 -23.45 -21.86 42.69
CA ASP A 109 -24.55 -22.75 43.13
C ASP A 109 -25.87 -22.02 43.49
N ARG A 110 -26.13 -20.86 42.89
CA ARG A 110 -27.39 -20.11 43.00
C ARG A 110 -27.88 -19.64 41.63
N ALA A 111 -27.10 -19.87 40.58
CA ALA A 111 -27.35 -19.42 39.23
C ALA A 111 -27.27 -20.64 38.29
N PRO A 112 -28.42 -21.18 37.84
CA PRO A 112 -28.44 -22.40 37.01
C PRO A 112 -27.88 -22.19 35.59
N ASP A 113 -27.49 -20.96 35.27
CA ASP A 113 -26.84 -20.56 34.03
C ASP A 113 -25.33 -20.34 34.24
N ALA A 114 -24.76 -20.63 35.43
CA ALA A 114 -23.35 -20.45 35.78
C ALA A 114 -22.68 -21.81 36.08
N ASN A 115 -22.42 -22.60 35.03
CA ASN A 115 -21.85 -23.94 35.13
C ASN A 115 -21.05 -24.30 33.86
N PRO A 116 -20.20 -25.35 33.86
CA PRO A 116 -19.38 -25.73 32.70
C PRO A 116 -20.13 -26.13 31.42
N GLY A 117 -21.45 -26.26 31.48
CA GLY A 117 -22.30 -26.51 30.32
C GLY A 117 -23.07 -25.28 29.84
N ALA A 118 -22.94 -24.15 30.53
CA ALA A 118 -23.58 -22.90 30.18
C ALA A 118 -22.97 -22.28 28.92
N THR A 119 -23.67 -21.31 28.36
CA THR A 119 -23.17 -20.49 27.26
C THR A 119 -22.90 -19.11 27.83
N GLU A 120 -21.66 -18.66 27.69
CA GLU A 120 -21.22 -17.32 28.06
C GLU A 120 -22.13 -16.22 27.49
N THR A 121 -22.52 -15.29 28.36
CA THR A 121 -23.13 -14.03 28.00
C THR A 121 -22.06 -12.95 27.96
N PRO A 122 -21.60 -12.50 26.78
CA PRO A 122 -20.46 -11.59 26.69
C PRO A 122 -20.66 -10.29 27.47
N TYR A 123 -19.61 -9.88 28.19
CA TYR A 123 -19.44 -8.57 28.83
C TYR A 123 -20.38 -8.25 30.00
N ASP A 124 -21.03 -9.24 30.60
CA ASP A 124 -21.89 -9.01 31.76
C ASP A 124 -21.14 -9.10 33.11
N GLY A 125 -19.86 -9.46 33.04
CA GLY A 125 -18.93 -9.58 34.17
C GLY A 125 -19.10 -10.88 34.97
N ILE A 126 -19.86 -11.85 34.45
CA ILE A 126 -20.08 -13.17 35.04
C ILE A 126 -19.31 -14.21 34.21
N ASP A 127 -18.69 -15.16 34.91
CA ASP A 127 -18.06 -16.35 34.32
C ASP A 127 -19.14 -17.44 34.34
N ASP A 128 -19.96 -17.47 33.29
CA ASP A 128 -21.11 -18.37 33.15
C ASP A 128 -20.65 -19.80 32.91
N ASP A 129 -19.57 -20.04 32.16
CA ASP A 129 -19.08 -21.39 31.86
C ASP A 129 -18.00 -21.92 32.82
N CYS A 130 -17.68 -21.15 33.86
CA CYS A 130 -16.73 -21.48 34.91
C CYS A 130 -15.31 -21.81 34.38
N ASP A 131 -14.90 -21.27 33.22
CA ASP A 131 -13.55 -21.43 32.68
C ASP A 131 -12.51 -20.49 33.31
N GLY A 132 -13.00 -19.50 34.08
CA GLY A 132 -12.20 -18.58 34.87
C GLY A 132 -12.27 -17.12 34.43
N ALA A 133 -13.04 -16.78 33.40
CA ALA A 133 -13.30 -15.39 32.99
C ALA A 133 -14.60 -15.25 32.16
N ASP A 134 -15.20 -14.06 32.22
CA ASP A 134 -16.25 -13.62 31.27
C ASP A 134 -15.67 -13.54 29.84
N LEU A 135 -16.48 -13.89 28.84
CA LEU A 135 -16.12 -13.77 27.43
C LEU A 135 -16.02 -12.30 27.00
N VAL A 136 -14.78 -11.83 26.81
CA VAL A 136 -14.47 -10.44 26.43
C VAL A 136 -14.01 -10.25 24.98
N ASP A 137 -13.79 -11.34 24.25
CA ASP A 137 -13.31 -11.42 22.86
C ASP A 137 -14.20 -12.44 22.13
N VAL A 138 -15.22 -11.95 21.42
CA VAL A 138 -16.27 -12.78 20.81
C VAL A 138 -15.85 -13.31 19.45
N ASP A 139 -15.07 -12.57 18.68
CA ASP A 139 -14.64 -12.98 17.34
C ASP A 139 -13.28 -13.70 17.29
N GLY A 140 -12.50 -13.63 18.37
CA GLY A 140 -11.32 -14.44 18.63
C GLY A 140 -10.03 -13.90 17.99
N ASP A 141 -9.93 -12.61 17.76
CA ASP A 141 -8.71 -11.98 17.24
C ASP A 141 -7.63 -11.74 18.31
N GLY A 142 -7.99 -11.86 19.59
CA GLY A 142 -7.11 -11.75 20.74
C GLY A 142 -7.13 -10.40 21.45
N GLU A 143 -7.97 -9.46 21.04
CA GLU A 143 -8.22 -8.20 21.75
C GLU A 143 -9.60 -8.20 22.43
N ALA A 144 -9.74 -7.46 23.53
CA ALA A 144 -11.01 -7.39 24.25
C ALA A 144 -11.88 -6.25 23.70
N ALA A 145 -13.20 -6.48 23.62
CA ALA A 145 -14.16 -5.49 23.17
C ALA A 145 -14.12 -4.19 23.97
N GLY A 146 -14.43 -3.08 23.30
CA GLY A 146 -14.65 -1.79 23.94
C GLY A 146 -15.77 -1.81 24.98
N ALA A 147 -16.75 -2.71 24.84
CA ALA A 147 -17.79 -2.94 25.83
C ALA A 147 -17.25 -3.53 27.15
N ALA A 148 -16.21 -4.36 27.08
CA ALA A 148 -15.46 -4.90 28.21
C ALA A 148 -14.33 -3.96 28.69
N GLY A 149 -14.14 -2.82 28.02
CA GLY A 149 -13.10 -1.84 28.32
C GLY A 149 -11.73 -2.14 27.70
N GLY A 150 -11.68 -3.00 26.67
CA GLY A 150 -10.53 -3.14 25.79
C GLY A 150 -10.57 -2.15 24.61
N ASP A 151 -9.67 -2.36 23.65
CA ASP A 151 -9.41 -1.41 22.56
C ASP A 151 -10.04 -1.85 21.21
N ASP A 152 -10.73 -2.99 21.16
CA ASP A 152 -11.46 -3.43 19.96
C ASP A 152 -12.82 -2.71 19.81
N CYS A 153 -13.02 -2.07 18.65
CA CYS A 153 -14.18 -1.29 18.30
C CYS A 153 -15.29 -2.07 17.58
N ASN A 154 -15.03 -3.31 17.13
CA ASN A 154 -16.03 -4.19 16.50
C ASN A 154 -15.77 -5.68 16.79
N ASP A 155 -16.15 -6.10 18.00
CA ASP A 155 -16.07 -7.49 18.49
C ASP A 155 -17.07 -8.49 17.84
N ASN A 156 -17.33 -8.33 16.55
CA ASN A 156 -18.02 -9.33 15.72
C ASN A 156 -17.28 -9.57 14.40
N ASP A 157 -16.13 -8.93 14.22
CA ASP A 157 -15.33 -8.98 13.01
C ASP A 157 -13.83 -9.06 13.36
N PRO A 158 -13.21 -10.25 13.27
CA PRO A 158 -11.84 -10.47 13.72
C PRO A 158 -10.78 -9.80 12.82
N ALA A 159 -11.21 -8.98 11.85
CA ALA A 159 -10.37 -8.12 11.03
C ALA A 159 -10.33 -6.67 11.53
N VAL A 160 -11.06 -6.33 12.59
CA VAL A 160 -11.14 -5.00 13.18
C VAL A 160 -10.64 -5.06 14.62
N PHE A 161 -9.44 -4.57 14.88
CA PHE A 161 -8.82 -4.55 16.21
C PHE A 161 -7.70 -3.53 16.29
N SER A 162 -7.30 -3.13 17.50
CA SER A 162 -6.35 -2.01 17.75
C SER A 162 -4.96 -2.07 17.07
N ALA A 163 -4.61 -3.20 16.46
CA ALA A 163 -3.37 -3.40 15.72
C ALA A 163 -3.61 -3.96 14.31
N ALA A 164 -4.84 -3.90 13.82
CA ALA A 164 -5.19 -4.24 12.45
C ALA A 164 -4.54 -3.24 11.50
N ASP A 165 -4.35 -3.68 10.26
CA ASP A 165 -3.94 -2.82 9.15
C ASP A 165 -5.22 -2.43 8.41
N GLU A 166 -5.44 -1.14 8.15
CA GLU A 166 -6.63 -0.66 7.42
C GLU A 166 -6.71 -1.13 5.97
N GLY A 167 -5.63 -1.76 5.47
CA GLY A 167 -5.59 -2.32 4.13
C GLY A 167 -5.62 -1.24 3.04
N TRP A 168 -5.50 -1.68 1.80
CA TRP A 168 -5.29 -0.79 0.64
C TRP A 168 -6.59 -0.19 0.06
N ALA A 169 -7.73 -0.79 0.39
CA ALA A 169 -9.03 -0.34 -0.06
C ALA A 169 -9.85 0.12 1.15
N ASP A 170 -9.84 1.43 1.42
CA ASP A 170 -10.73 2.10 2.38
C ASP A 170 -12.19 1.66 2.10
N ASP A 171 -12.68 0.72 2.89
CA ASP A 171 -14.07 0.26 2.84
C ASP A 171 -15.00 1.13 3.71
N GLY A 172 -14.44 2.20 4.31
CA GLY A 172 -15.10 3.11 5.23
C GLY A 172 -15.18 2.61 6.66
N THR A 173 -14.43 1.56 7.01
CA THR A 173 -14.35 0.98 8.36
C THR A 173 -13.03 1.40 9.03
N ASP A 174 -13.14 1.83 10.29
CA ASP A 174 -12.00 2.06 11.18
C ASP A 174 -11.53 0.68 11.70
N ASN A 175 -10.57 0.08 10.98
CA ASN A 175 -10.10 -1.28 11.27
C ASN A 175 -9.17 -1.32 12.47
N ASP A 176 -8.42 -0.25 12.76
CA ASP A 176 -7.43 -0.21 13.84
C ASP A 176 -7.89 0.53 15.10
N CYS A 177 -9.14 0.96 15.13
CA CYS A 177 -9.87 1.51 16.27
C CYS A 177 -9.25 2.78 16.86
N ASP A 178 -8.51 3.55 16.06
CA ASP A 178 -7.86 4.78 16.50
C ASP A 178 -8.79 6.02 16.45
N GLY A 179 -9.94 5.87 15.79
CA GLY A 179 -10.99 6.88 15.64
C GLY A 179 -10.93 7.66 14.32
N ASP A 180 -10.01 7.33 13.42
CA ASP A 180 -10.08 7.63 11.99
C ASP A 180 -10.50 6.37 11.23
N ALA A 181 -11.36 6.52 10.22
CA ALA A 181 -11.74 5.37 9.36
C ALA A 181 -10.95 5.37 8.04
N ARG A 182 -9.92 6.22 7.99
CA ARG A 182 -9.16 6.64 6.81
C ARG A 182 -7.79 7.14 7.26
N ASP A 183 -7.00 6.30 7.90
CA ASP A 183 -5.61 6.62 8.08
C ASP A 183 -4.93 6.69 6.72
N ALA A 184 -4.57 7.90 6.31
CA ALA A 184 -3.66 8.10 5.20
C ALA A 184 -2.38 7.34 5.53
N VAL A 185 -2.15 6.21 4.88
CA VAL A 185 -0.91 5.47 5.03
C VAL A 185 0.23 6.37 4.55
N VAL A 186 0.96 6.98 5.50
CA VAL A 186 2.13 7.82 5.21
C VAL A 186 3.37 6.93 5.14
N TRP A 187 3.77 6.56 3.92
CA TRP A 187 5.01 5.82 3.73
C TRP A 187 6.24 6.74 3.79
N SER A 188 7.27 6.31 4.52
CA SER A 188 8.61 6.81 4.28
C SER A 188 9.19 6.08 3.06
N ALA A 189 9.76 6.83 2.11
CA ALA A 189 10.35 6.25 0.91
C ALA A 189 11.43 5.16 1.20
N ASP A 190 12.05 5.14 2.38
CA ASP A 190 13.02 4.07 2.75
C ASP A 190 12.37 2.78 3.27
N ALA A 191 11.06 2.76 3.59
CA ALA A 191 10.38 1.62 4.18
C ALA A 191 9.74 0.67 3.15
N ALA A 192 9.40 1.17 1.96
CA ALA A 192 8.68 0.44 0.92
C ALA A 192 9.26 0.57 -0.50
N ALA A 193 10.21 1.49 -0.74
CA ALA A 193 10.72 1.74 -2.09
C ALA A 193 11.97 0.92 -2.43
N THR A 194 12.04 0.42 -3.66
CA THR A 194 13.33 0.06 -4.24
C THR A 194 14.06 1.34 -4.66
N ARG A 195 15.33 1.52 -4.28
CA ARG A 195 16.07 2.79 -4.49
C ARG A 195 17.21 2.64 -5.49
N ILE A 196 17.30 3.59 -6.42
CA ILE A 196 18.41 3.75 -7.37
C ILE A 196 19.24 4.96 -6.94
N ASP A 197 20.43 4.71 -6.40
CA ASP A 197 21.32 5.74 -5.91
C ASP A 197 22.33 6.20 -6.98
N GLY A 198 22.49 7.52 -7.11
CA GLY A 198 23.58 8.09 -7.89
C GLY A 198 24.94 7.90 -7.20
N VAL A 199 26.04 8.10 -7.94
CA VAL A 199 27.41 7.93 -7.41
C VAL A 199 28.00 9.27 -6.92
N ALA A 200 28.80 9.21 -5.84
CA ALA A 200 29.36 10.33 -5.07
C ALA A 200 30.17 11.41 -5.84
N VAL A 201 29.54 12.33 -6.60
CA VAL A 201 30.27 13.53 -7.06
C VAL A 201 29.41 14.79 -7.29
N GLY A 202 28.58 15.18 -6.31
CA GLY A 202 27.93 16.50 -6.30
C GLY A 202 27.03 16.78 -7.51
N GLY A 203 26.38 15.71 -8.01
CA GLY A 203 25.54 15.74 -9.20
C GLY A 203 24.08 15.57 -8.82
N GLU A 204 23.21 16.38 -9.42
CA GLU A 204 21.76 16.30 -9.30
C GLU A 204 21.20 15.10 -10.09
N PHE A 205 21.63 13.86 -9.76
CA PHE A 205 21.12 12.62 -10.38
C PHE A 205 19.60 12.54 -10.22
N GLY A 206 18.91 12.08 -11.26
CA GLY A 206 17.45 11.96 -11.22
C GLY A 206 16.70 13.29 -11.35
N ARG A 207 17.37 14.42 -11.60
CA ARG A 207 16.70 15.71 -11.85
C ARG A 207 15.74 15.66 -13.06
N ARG A 208 15.94 14.71 -13.96
CA ARG A 208 15.06 14.29 -15.06
C ARG A 208 15.06 12.77 -15.11
N ILE A 209 13.87 12.21 -15.17
CA ILE A 209 13.61 10.79 -15.37
C ILE A 209 12.62 10.63 -16.52
N ALA A 210 12.62 9.48 -17.17
CA ALA A 210 11.57 9.07 -18.12
C ALA A 210 11.52 7.55 -18.14
N ALA A 211 10.32 6.97 -18.11
CA ALA A 211 10.13 5.53 -18.17
C ALA A 211 9.78 5.06 -19.58
N TRP A 212 10.12 3.81 -19.87
CA TRP A 212 9.57 3.03 -20.98
C TRP A 212 9.00 1.73 -20.41
N PRO A 213 7.74 1.77 -19.93
CA PRO A 213 7.15 0.67 -19.17
C PRO A 213 7.13 -0.67 -19.94
N GLU A 214 6.88 -0.62 -21.25
CA GLU A 214 6.77 -1.80 -22.13
C GLU A 214 8.04 -2.66 -22.16
N GLU A 215 9.21 -2.04 -21.98
CA GLU A 215 10.50 -2.71 -21.95
C GLU A 215 11.10 -2.82 -20.54
N ASN A 216 10.34 -2.36 -19.53
CA ASN A 216 10.73 -2.27 -18.12
C ASN A 216 12.09 -1.55 -18.00
N CYS A 217 12.14 -0.31 -18.46
CA CYS A 217 13.37 0.47 -18.55
C CYS A 217 13.17 1.93 -18.12
N LEU A 218 14.06 2.43 -17.27
CA LEU A 218 14.03 3.76 -16.70
C LEU A 218 15.27 4.54 -17.11
N PHE A 219 15.07 5.70 -17.72
CA PHE A 219 16.14 6.61 -18.11
C PHE A 219 16.32 7.69 -17.06
N VAL A 220 17.52 7.80 -16.50
CA VAL A 220 17.85 8.71 -15.40
C VAL A 220 19.00 9.61 -15.80
N ASN A 221 18.81 10.92 -15.73
CA ASN A 221 19.87 11.85 -16.04
C ASN A 221 20.86 12.00 -14.87
N ALA A 222 22.12 12.30 -15.21
CA ALA A 222 23.14 12.74 -14.27
C ALA A 222 23.85 13.97 -14.87
N PRO A 223 23.42 15.19 -14.50
CA PRO A 223 23.96 16.41 -15.10
C PRO A 223 25.46 16.62 -14.85
N TYR A 224 26.03 15.96 -13.82
CA TYR A 224 27.43 16.08 -13.45
C TYR A 224 28.02 14.70 -13.12
N VAL A 225 28.92 14.22 -13.97
CA VAL A 225 29.78 13.06 -13.68
C VAL A 225 31.24 13.52 -13.78
N GLU A 226 32.07 13.07 -12.83
CA GLU A 226 33.54 13.23 -12.75
C GLU A 226 34.19 14.17 -13.80
N SER A 227 34.29 15.48 -13.48
CA SER A 227 34.97 16.53 -14.28
C SER A 227 34.18 17.29 -15.38
N ALA A 228 32.86 17.44 -15.21
CA ALA A 228 31.96 18.35 -15.96
C ALA A 228 31.41 17.83 -17.30
N GLN A 229 31.13 16.52 -17.37
CA GLN A 229 30.34 15.91 -18.45
C GLN A 229 29.04 15.37 -17.86
N GLY A 230 27.91 15.75 -18.44
CA GLY A 230 26.62 15.12 -18.12
C GLY A 230 26.52 13.71 -18.73
N ALA A 231 25.69 12.87 -18.13
CA ALA A 231 25.38 11.53 -18.61
C ALA A 231 23.86 11.21 -18.54
N LEU A 232 23.43 10.25 -19.35
CA LEU A 232 22.13 9.57 -19.24
C LEU A 232 22.39 8.10 -18.93
N TYR A 233 21.71 7.56 -17.92
CA TYR A 233 21.72 6.15 -17.53
C TYR A 233 20.40 5.51 -17.95
N ALA A 234 20.44 4.27 -18.42
CA ALA A 234 19.26 3.44 -18.64
C ALA A 234 19.32 2.24 -17.70
N VAL A 235 18.35 2.12 -16.80
CA VAL A 235 18.25 1.05 -15.81
C VAL A 235 17.12 0.13 -16.24
N ARG A 236 17.38 -1.19 -16.32
CA ARG A 236 16.36 -2.18 -16.66
C ARG A 236 15.99 -3.00 -15.44
N GLY A 237 14.71 -3.16 -15.18
CA GLY A 237 14.19 -4.02 -14.13
C GLY A 237 13.87 -5.42 -14.67
N ALA A 238 14.39 -6.46 -14.02
CA ALA A 238 14.09 -7.87 -14.34
C ALA A 238 14.62 -8.88 -13.30
N SER A 239 15.43 -8.47 -12.32
CA SER A 239 16.15 -9.42 -11.45
C SER A 239 16.31 -9.04 -9.98
N GLY A 240 15.50 -8.10 -9.45
CA GLY A 240 15.44 -7.79 -8.02
C GLY A 240 16.72 -7.22 -7.38
N VAL A 241 17.73 -6.89 -8.19
CA VAL A 241 18.92 -6.14 -7.76
C VAL A 241 19.07 -4.98 -8.72
N LEU A 242 18.71 -3.79 -8.25
CA LEU A 242 18.86 -2.56 -9.01
C LEU A 242 20.22 -1.94 -8.69
N SER A 243 21.03 -1.70 -9.72
CA SER A 243 22.26 -0.92 -9.60
C SER A 243 22.39 0.02 -10.80
N ALA A 244 22.76 1.27 -10.54
CA ALA A 244 23.09 2.24 -11.59
C ALA A 244 24.26 1.77 -12.49
N ASP A 245 25.04 0.77 -12.05
CA ASP A 245 26.14 0.18 -12.79
C ASP A 245 25.71 -0.93 -13.79
N ASP A 246 24.48 -1.45 -13.68
CA ASP A 246 23.98 -2.55 -14.52
C ASP A 246 23.35 -2.07 -15.85
N GLY A 247 23.39 -0.75 -16.10
CA GLY A 247 22.73 -0.06 -17.21
C GLY A 247 23.64 0.45 -18.34
N GLY A 248 23.04 0.76 -19.49
CA GLY A 248 23.72 1.50 -20.58
C GLY A 248 23.89 2.99 -20.22
N TYR A 249 24.92 3.66 -20.73
CA TYR A 249 25.13 5.09 -20.48
C TYR A 249 25.57 5.88 -21.72
N ALA A 250 25.14 7.15 -21.82
CA ALA A 250 25.58 8.09 -22.85
C ALA A 250 26.22 9.34 -22.21
N THR A 251 27.31 9.87 -22.78
CA THR A 251 28.06 11.04 -22.24
C THR A 251 28.16 12.17 -23.26
N GLY A 252 28.07 13.42 -22.80
CA GLY A 252 28.28 14.58 -23.66
C GLY A 252 29.73 14.73 -24.16
N THR A 253 29.92 15.23 -25.39
CA THR A 253 31.27 15.40 -25.98
C THR A 253 31.88 16.76 -25.61
N GLY A 254 32.73 16.80 -24.58
CA GLY A 254 33.62 17.93 -24.28
C GLY A 254 33.44 18.58 -22.90
N PRO A 255 34.37 19.44 -22.45
CA PRO A 255 34.30 20.11 -21.15
C PRO A 255 33.22 21.20 -21.14
N GLY A 256 32.30 21.14 -20.18
CA GLY A 256 31.21 22.12 -20.02
C GLY A 256 29.92 21.77 -20.75
N VAL A 257 29.75 20.50 -21.16
CA VAL A 257 28.53 19.99 -21.80
C VAL A 257 27.58 19.45 -20.73
N TYR A 258 26.46 20.14 -20.52
CA TYR A 258 25.40 19.73 -19.60
C TYR A 258 24.27 19.05 -20.38
N LEU A 259 24.28 17.70 -20.44
CA LEU A 259 23.11 16.91 -20.85
C LEU A 259 22.10 16.92 -19.69
N SER A 260 21.00 17.68 -19.71
CA SER A 260 20.04 17.65 -18.55
C SER A 260 18.82 18.58 -18.56
N ALA A 261 18.43 19.27 -19.64
CA ALA A 261 17.18 20.05 -19.53
C ALA A 261 15.94 19.17 -19.74
N THR A 262 16.04 18.13 -20.58
CA THR A 262 14.95 17.16 -20.78
C THR A 262 15.45 15.73 -20.98
N VAL A 263 14.59 14.78 -20.62
CA VAL A 263 14.63 13.36 -20.97
C VAL A 263 13.18 12.98 -21.25
N ARG A 264 12.88 12.47 -22.45
CA ARG A 264 11.55 11.95 -22.84
C ARG A 264 11.72 10.72 -23.72
N VAL A 265 10.78 9.79 -23.62
CA VAL A 265 10.75 8.56 -24.43
C VAL A 265 9.49 8.60 -25.29
N SER A 266 9.61 8.22 -26.57
CA SER A 266 8.46 7.99 -27.46
C SER A 266 7.90 6.59 -27.27
N ASP A 267 6.69 6.32 -27.74
CA ASP A 267 6.11 4.96 -27.78
C ASP A 267 7.00 3.98 -28.56
N ALA A 268 7.71 4.46 -29.58
CA ALA A 268 8.66 3.65 -30.34
C ALA A 268 10.04 3.46 -29.67
N GLY A 269 10.21 3.85 -28.40
CA GLY A 269 11.47 3.71 -27.65
C GLY A 269 12.59 4.67 -28.04
N ARG A 270 12.29 5.84 -28.63
CA ARG A 270 13.28 6.88 -28.94
C ARG A 270 13.44 7.83 -27.76
N VAL A 271 14.68 8.04 -27.32
CA VAL A 271 14.96 8.86 -26.13
C VAL A 271 15.51 10.22 -26.54
N ALA A 272 14.72 11.27 -26.32
CA ALA A 272 15.13 12.65 -26.53
C ALA A 272 15.85 13.20 -25.29
N VAL A 273 17.07 13.71 -25.48
CA VAL A 273 17.86 14.35 -24.43
C VAL A 273 18.44 15.65 -24.94
N SER A 274 18.34 16.71 -24.13
CA SER A 274 18.80 18.03 -24.54
C SER A 274 20.05 18.53 -23.81
N GLN A 275 20.84 19.28 -24.57
CA GLN A 275 21.96 20.10 -24.14
C GLN A 275 21.63 21.57 -24.46
N VAL A 276 21.25 22.34 -23.46
CA VAL A 276 20.75 23.71 -23.66
C VAL A 276 21.87 24.76 -23.66
N SER A 277 23.05 24.41 -23.13
CA SER A 277 24.23 25.26 -23.17
C SER A 277 25.34 24.56 -23.94
N ASP A 278 25.45 24.88 -25.22
CA ASP A 278 26.74 24.84 -25.92
C ASP A 278 27.50 26.15 -25.67
N ARG A 279 28.62 26.36 -26.38
CA ARG A 279 29.52 27.50 -26.15
C ARG A 279 28.86 28.86 -26.45
N ASP A 280 27.82 28.87 -27.28
CA ASP A 280 27.18 30.08 -27.80
C ASP A 280 25.68 30.19 -27.37
N GLY A 281 25.17 29.19 -26.64
CA GLY A 281 23.81 29.15 -26.10
C GLY A 281 22.75 28.85 -27.15
N GLU A 282 23.14 28.19 -28.25
CA GLU A 282 22.25 27.79 -29.34
C GLU A 282 21.38 26.63 -28.87
N GLY A 283 22.01 25.56 -28.35
CA GLY A 283 21.34 24.40 -27.78
C GLY A 283 21.20 23.26 -28.79
N THR A 284 21.11 22.03 -28.31
CA THR A 284 21.07 20.82 -29.13
C THR A 284 20.20 19.76 -28.48
N VAL A 285 19.41 19.05 -29.28
CA VAL A 285 18.65 17.87 -28.84
C VAL A 285 19.18 16.64 -29.57
N PHE A 286 19.46 15.59 -28.80
CA PHE A 286 19.87 14.29 -29.29
C PHE A 286 18.72 13.31 -29.15
N VAL A 287 18.44 12.54 -30.21
CA VAL A 287 17.52 11.41 -30.14
C VAL A 287 18.33 10.12 -30.21
N LEU A 288 18.21 9.33 -29.17
CA LEU A 288 18.96 8.10 -28.92
C LEU A 288 18.05 6.88 -29.14
N ASP A 289 18.66 5.75 -29.50
CA ASP A 289 18.01 4.44 -29.52
C ASP A 289 17.85 3.92 -28.08
N GLY A 290 16.62 3.96 -27.57
CA GLY A 290 16.31 3.54 -26.20
C GLY A 290 16.50 2.05 -25.98
N GLN A 291 16.16 1.20 -26.96
CA GLN A 291 16.35 -0.24 -26.84
C GLN A 291 17.82 -0.59 -26.67
N ALA A 292 18.69 0.03 -27.48
CA ALA A 292 20.13 -0.19 -27.36
C ALA A 292 20.69 0.24 -26.00
N LEU A 293 20.13 1.30 -25.40
CA LEU A 293 20.50 1.75 -24.05
C LEU A 293 20.01 0.76 -22.98
N CYS A 294 18.76 0.29 -23.06
CA CYS A 294 18.17 -0.67 -22.11
C CYS A 294 18.81 -2.06 -22.17
N ASP A 295 19.28 -2.49 -23.34
CA ASP A 295 19.99 -3.76 -23.53
C ASP A 295 21.46 -3.72 -23.03
N GLY A 296 21.88 -2.59 -22.42
CA GLY A 296 23.18 -2.47 -21.76
C GLY A 296 24.35 -2.23 -22.70
N ALA A 297 24.15 -1.48 -23.80
CA ALA A 297 25.27 -1.05 -24.64
C ALA A 297 26.26 -0.17 -23.85
N THR A 298 27.37 -0.77 -23.38
CA THR A 298 28.42 -0.06 -22.62
C THR A 298 29.43 0.65 -23.52
N GLY A 299 29.67 1.95 -23.30
CA GLY A 299 30.78 2.69 -23.90
C GLY A 299 30.52 4.20 -23.90
N SER A 300 31.58 5.01 -24.05
CA SER A 300 31.43 6.41 -24.46
C SER A 300 30.74 6.40 -25.83
N VAL A 301 29.43 6.62 -25.81
CA VAL A 301 28.63 6.64 -27.03
C VAL A 301 29.05 7.89 -27.79
N ASP A 302 30.01 7.73 -28.70
CA ASP A 302 30.18 8.62 -29.84
C ASP A 302 28.98 8.35 -30.78
N VAL A 303 27.83 8.77 -30.28
CA VAL A 303 26.57 9.05 -30.96
C VAL A 303 26.17 8.00 -32.01
N LEU A 304 25.59 6.88 -31.55
CA LEU A 304 24.54 6.19 -32.31
C LEU A 304 23.25 7.03 -32.28
N SER A 305 23.33 8.36 -32.46
CA SER A 305 22.10 9.11 -32.70
C SER A 305 21.56 8.67 -34.05
N THR A 306 20.27 8.38 -34.06
CA THR A 306 19.52 8.35 -35.31
C THR A 306 19.26 9.78 -35.78
N LEU A 307 19.18 10.76 -34.85
CA LEU A 307 18.89 12.17 -35.12
C LEU A 307 19.57 13.13 -34.11
N THR A 308 20.15 14.21 -34.64
CA THR A 308 20.62 15.37 -33.86
C THR A 308 19.93 16.62 -34.41
N VAL A 309 19.31 17.41 -33.54
CA VAL A 309 18.65 18.68 -33.90
C VAL A 309 19.36 19.84 -33.23
N GLU A 310 20.00 20.70 -34.02
CA GLU A 310 20.73 21.86 -33.53
C GLU A 310 19.85 23.13 -33.55
N GLY A 311 19.94 23.94 -32.50
CA GLY A 311 19.40 25.30 -32.52
C GLY A 311 20.22 26.17 -33.46
N THR A 312 19.57 27.06 -34.22
CA THR A 312 20.27 27.97 -35.16
C THR A 312 20.48 29.38 -34.62
N ILE A 313 20.01 29.66 -33.40
CA ILE A 313 19.96 31.01 -32.83
C ILE A 313 20.71 31.06 -31.51
N ALA A 314 21.83 31.78 -31.50
CA ALA A 314 22.64 31.97 -30.30
C ALA A 314 21.87 32.64 -29.16
N GLY A 315 21.91 32.02 -27.99
CA GLY A 315 21.20 32.46 -26.80
C GLY A 315 19.70 32.17 -26.81
N ALA A 316 19.19 31.38 -27.76
CA ALA A 316 17.77 30.98 -27.79
C ALA A 316 17.43 29.87 -26.78
N TRP A 317 18.45 29.19 -26.24
CA TRP A 317 18.27 28.09 -25.28
C TRP A 317 17.39 26.98 -25.87
N PHE A 318 17.69 26.59 -27.11
CA PHE A 318 17.00 25.51 -27.79
C PHE A 318 17.18 24.17 -27.04
N GLY A 319 16.12 23.38 -26.97
CA GLY A 319 16.09 22.18 -26.15
C GLY A 319 15.81 22.43 -24.67
N SER A 320 15.29 23.62 -24.30
CA SER A 320 14.83 23.89 -22.92
C SER A 320 13.85 22.83 -22.42
N ASP A 321 13.06 22.28 -23.33
CA ASP A 321 12.33 21.03 -23.21
C ASP A 321 12.18 20.39 -24.61
N ALA A 322 11.90 19.09 -24.67
CA ALA A 322 11.52 18.39 -25.90
C ALA A 322 10.48 17.32 -25.56
N LEU A 323 9.58 17.03 -26.49
CA LEU A 323 8.42 16.16 -26.31
C LEU A 323 8.10 15.42 -27.61
N TRP A 324 7.64 14.19 -27.49
CA TRP A 324 6.97 13.46 -28.56
C TRP A 324 5.48 13.78 -28.56
N LEU A 325 4.96 14.21 -29.70
CA LEU A 325 3.53 14.41 -29.92
C LEU A 325 2.96 13.13 -30.53
N ASP A 326 1.69 12.84 -30.28
CA ASP A 326 0.96 11.85 -31.08
C ASP A 326 0.95 12.22 -32.57
N ASP A 327 0.62 11.24 -33.41
CA ASP A 327 0.54 11.32 -34.87
C ASP A 327 -0.42 12.45 -35.36
N VAL A 328 0.12 13.67 -35.43
CA VAL A 328 -0.51 14.92 -35.84
C VAL A 328 -0.90 14.82 -37.29
N ASP A 329 -0.04 14.36 -38.19
CA ASP A 329 -0.35 14.39 -39.61
C ASP A 329 -1.05 13.12 -40.14
N GLY A 330 -1.18 12.10 -39.30
CA GLY A 330 -1.89 10.85 -39.59
C GLY A 330 -1.09 9.87 -40.44
N ASP A 331 0.25 9.99 -40.46
CA ASP A 331 1.15 9.11 -41.21
C ASP A 331 1.57 7.84 -40.44
N GLY A 332 1.19 7.75 -39.17
CA GLY A 332 1.48 6.66 -38.24
C GLY A 332 2.80 6.82 -37.48
N ILE A 333 3.40 8.01 -37.49
CA ILE A 333 4.65 8.33 -36.79
C ILE A 333 4.40 9.49 -35.82
N GLN A 334 4.86 9.36 -34.58
CA GLN A 334 4.83 10.45 -33.62
C GLN A 334 5.68 11.65 -34.07
N GLU A 335 5.10 12.84 -34.01
CA GLU A 335 5.79 14.09 -34.20
C GLU A 335 6.68 14.44 -33.02
N PHE A 336 7.54 15.42 -33.25
CA PHE A 336 8.50 15.84 -32.25
C PHE A 336 8.48 17.36 -32.10
N ALA A 337 8.39 17.83 -30.86
CA ALA A 337 8.40 19.23 -30.50
C ALA A 337 9.62 19.58 -29.64
N ILE A 338 10.26 20.70 -29.93
CA ILE A 338 11.38 21.24 -29.15
C ILE A 338 11.10 22.69 -28.81
N THR A 339 11.31 23.06 -27.55
CA THR A 339 11.18 24.44 -27.10
C THR A 339 12.52 25.16 -27.07
N ALA A 340 12.48 26.47 -27.29
CA ALA A 340 13.61 27.38 -27.14
C ALA A 340 13.18 28.57 -26.30
N SER A 341 13.41 28.52 -24.99
CA SER A 341 12.81 29.47 -24.05
C SER A 341 13.31 30.92 -24.16
N ALA A 342 14.41 31.16 -24.85
CA ALA A 342 14.96 32.51 -25.04
C ALA A 342 14.97 32.95 -26.52
N ASP A 343 14.25 32.23 -27.40
CA ASP A 343 14.16 32.59 -28.81
C ASP A 343 13.66 34.02 -28.99
N PRO A 344 14.36 34.87 -29.78
CA PRO A 344 13.94 36.24 -29.97
C PRO A 344 12.65 36.38 -30.79
N GLY A 345 12.32 35.51 -31.75
CA GLY A 345 11.05 35.55 -32.50
C GLY A 345 10.64 36.91 -33.13
N GLY A 346 11.57 37.85 -33.30
CA GLY A 346 11.30 39.24 -33.73
C GLY A 346 11.25 40.29 -32.60
N GLY A 347 11.47 39.90 -31.35
CA GLY A 347 11.57 40.70 -30.12
C GLY A 347 12.72 40.25 -29.20
N MET A 348 12.66 40.57 -27.91
CA MET A 348 13.66 40.07 -26.92
C MET A 348 13.09 38.82 -26.23
N ALA A 349 13.67 37.62 -26.46
CA ALA A 349 13.33 36.38 -25.74
C ALA A 349 11.83 36.09 -25.62
N ARG A 350 11.12 36.00 -26.75
CA ARG A 350 9.70 35.60 -26.81
C ARG A 350 9.49 34.10 -26.67
N GLY A 351 10.56 33.33 -26.71
CA GLY A 351 10.49 31.88 -26.79
C GLY A 351 9.84 31.36 -28.07
N ALA A 352 10.08 30.09 -28.36
CA ALA A 352 9.45 29.41 -29.48
C ALA A 352 9.26 27.92 -29.21
N VAL A 353 8.27 27.34 -29.87
CA VAL A 353 8.06 25.90 -30.01
C VAL A 353 8.24 25.53 -31.47
N TYR A 354 9.12 24.58 -31.73
CA TYR A 354 9.43 24.05 -33.05
C TYR A 354 8.87 22.63 -33.16
N VAL A 355 8.12 22.32 -34.20
CA VAL A 355 7.48 21.00 -34.39
C VAL A 355 7.88 20.40 -35.74
N TRP A 356 8.14 19.10 -35.76
CA TRP A 356 8.48 18.30 -36.94
C TRP A 356 7.48 17.17 -37.13
N SER A 357 6.93 17.07 -38.35
CA SER A 357 5.96 16.04 -38.78
C SER A 357 6.54 14.63 -38.86
N SER A 358 7.85 14.47 -39.09
CA SER A 358 8.52 13.20 -38.86
C SER A 358 10.02 13.39 -38.61
N PRO A 359 10.52 13.00 -37.44
CA PRO A 359 11.96 12.84 -37.26
C PRO A 359 12.38 11.55 -37.98
N GLY A 360 12.57 11.63 -39.31
CA GLY A 360 13.03 10.48 -40.10
C GLY A 360 14.32 9.86 -39.54
N ASP A 361 14.55 8.57 -39.82
CA ASP A 361 15.62 7.73 -39.22
C ASP A 361 17.07 8.16 -39.48
N SER A 362 17.30 9.19 -40.30
CA SER A 362 18.65 9.52 -40.71
C SER A 362 18.79 10.97 -41.14
N LEU A 363 18.98 11.89 -40.20
CA LEU A 363 19.46 13.24 -40.52
C LEU A 363 19.97 13.94 -39.25
N SER A 364 21.12 14.60 -39.36
CA SER A 364 21.41 15.76 -38.51
C SER A 364 20.70 16.93 -39.18
N THR A 365 19.82 17.59 -38.43
CA THR A 365 19.02 18.72 -38.91
C THR A 365 19.11 19.87 -37.91
N ASP A 366 18.49 21.01 -38.25
CA ASP A 366 18.51 22.18 -37.40
C ASP A 366 17.09 22.80 -37.25
N SER A 367 16.95 23.73 -36.31
CA SER A 367 15.67 24.38 -35.99
C SER A 367 15.00 25.08 -37.17
N SER A 368 15.71 25.41 -38.26
CA SER A 368 15.13 26.04 -39.45
C SER A 368 14.32 25.09 -40.33
N THR A 369 14.41 23.79 -40.05
CA THR A 369 13.70 22.74 -40.79
C THR A 369 12.36 22.37 -40.20
N ALA A 370 11.97 22.99 -39.07
CA ALA A 370 10.69 22.74 -38.44
C ALA A 370 9.52 23.03 -39.40
N ASP A 371 8.53 22.14 -39.40
CA ASP A 371 7.32 22.27 -40.21
C ASP A 371 6.39 23.35 -39.64
N LEU A 372 6.38 23.49 -38.31
CA LEU A 372 5.62 24.49 -37.57
C LEU A 372 6.51 25.19 -36.54
N VAL A 373 6.38 26.52 -36.45
CA VAL A 373 7.06 27.34 -35.43
C VAL A 373 6.07 28.29 -34.77
N LEU A 374 5.88 28.13 -33.48
CA LEU A 374 4.97 28.93 -32.65
C LEU A 374 5.79 29.84 -31.74
N PHE A 375 5.56 31.15 -31.81
CA PHE A 375 6.27 32.15 -31.03
C PHE A 375 5.43 32.62 -29.84
N GLY A 376 6.08 32.87 -28.70
CA GLY A 376 5.42 33.51 -27.57
C GLY A 376 4.90 34.91 -27.92
N THR A 377 3.99 35.39 -27.08
CA THR A 377 3.08 36.49 -27.41
C THR A 377 3.69 37.85 -27.07
N GLN A 378 4.60 37.91 -26.10
CA GLN A 378 5.21 39.16 -25.60
C GLN A 378 6.75 39.12 -25.54
N ASP A 379 7.40 40.30 -25.50
CA ASP A 379 8.85 40.39 -25.29
C ASP A 379 9.22 40.07 -23.83
N GLY A 380 10.23 39.22 -23.62
CA GLY A 380 10.70 38.77 -22.31
C GLY A 380 9.96 37.55 -21.77
N SER A 381 9.29 36.82 -22.67
CA SER A 381 8.29 35.80 -22.39
C SER A 381 8.79 34.44 -22.83
N GLY A 382 9.64 33.79 -22.05
CA GLY A 382 10.08 32.46 -22.43
C GLY A 382 8.88 31.51 -22.51
N ALA A 383 8.68 30.88 -23.66
CA ALA A 383 7.80 29.72 -23.77
C ALA A 383 8.43 28.61 -22.93
N GLU A 384 7.82 28.27 -21.80
CA GLU A 384 8.28 27.20 -20.91
C GLU A 384 7.12 26.40 -20.31
N SER A 385 7.37 25.09 -20.19
CA SER A 385 6.44 23.99 -19.90
C SER A 385 5.46 23.71 -21.05
N VAL A 386 5.96 23.02 -22.08
CA VAL A 386 5.10 22.16 -22.89
C VAL A 386 5.02 20.86 -22.12
N SER A 387 3.86 20.51 -21.60
CA SER A 387 3.80 19.35 -20.72
C SER A 387 3.64 18.06 -21.49
N THR A 388 2.68 17.99 -22.41
CA THR A 388 2.39 16.80 -23.22
C THR A 388 1.39 17.18 -24.33
N ALA A 389 1.19 16.28 -25.31
CA ALA A 389 0.12 16.36 -26.30
C ALA A 389 -0.68 15.06 -26.35
N PHE A 390 -1.97 15.13 -26.66
CA PHE A 390 -2.92 14.00 -26.46
C PHE A 390 -3.81 13.76 -27.66
N ASP A 391 -4.04 12.49 -27.96
CA ASP A 391 -5.26 11.99 -28.61
C ASP A 391 -6.39 11.90 -27.56
N ASP A 392 -7.43 12.74 -27.72
CA ASP A 392 -8.77 12.42 -27.21
C ASP A 392 -9.21 11.16 -27.99
N ASP A 393 -9.77 10.13 -27.33
CA ASP A 393 -10.07 8.78 -27.87
C ASP A 393 -10.93 8.71 -29.16
N GLY A 394 -11.17 9.83 -29.87
CA GLY A 394 -11.68 9.91 -31.22
C GLY A 394 -10.60 10.34 -32.24
N PRO A 395 -10.56 9.75 -33.46
CA PRO A 395 -9.51 10.06 -34.42
C PRO A 395 -9.49 11.55 -34.80
N GLY A 396 -8.49 12.27 -34.29
CA GLY A 396 -7.71 13.14 -35.13
C GLY A 396 -7.56 14.62 -34.81
N VAL A 397 -7.18 14.99 -33.58
CA VAL A 397 -6.52 16.27 -33.27
C VAL A 397 -5.61 16.14 -32.03
N PRO A 398 -4.27 16.05 -32.18
CA PRO A 398 -3.39 16.16 -31.04
C PRO A 398 -3.30 17.60 -30.53
N TRP A 399 -3.57 17.75 -29.24
CA TRP A 399 -3.52 19.03 -28.55
C TRP A 399 -2.13 19.30 -28.01
N LEU A 400 -1.49 20.39 -28.40
CA LEU A 400 -0.26 20.88 -27.81
C LEU A 400 -0.56 21.90 -26.70
N MET A 401 -0.07 21.66 -25.48
CA MET A 401 -0.11 22.64 -24.40
C MET A 401 1.20 23.42 -24.31
N VAL A 402 1.14 24.75 -24.22
CA VAL A 402 2.33 25.62 -24.13
C VAL A 402 2.16 26.60 -22.99
N GLY A 403 3.01 26.49 -21.95
CA GLY A 403 3.14 27.52 -20.93
C GLY A 403 3.97 28.71 -21.40
N GLU A 404 3.56 29.91 -21.02
CA GLU A 404 4.28 31.16 -21.25
C GLU A 404 4.57 31.84 -19.91
N GLN A 405 5.85 32.10 -19.63
CA GLN A 405 6.29 32.85 -18.47
C GLN A 405 6.41 34.34 -18.79
N LEU A 406 5.77 35.24 -18.03
CA LEU A 406 5.99 36.69 -18.17
C LEU A 406 6.85 37.26 -17.04
N THR A 407 8.00 37.85 -17.39
CA THR A 407 8.96 38.41 -16.43
C THR A 407 8.67 39.86 -16.01
N THR A 408 7.85 40.62 -16.75
CA THR A 408 7.56 42.03 -16.42
C THR A 408 6.10 42.45 -16.63
N GLY A 409 5.30 42.39 -15.56
CA GLY A 409 4.03 43.14 -15.46
C GLY A 409 2.86 42.68 -16.34
N GLY A 410 2.94 41.49 -16.93
CA GLY A 410 1.84 40.84 -17.66
C GLY A 410 1.36 39.55 -16.98
N SER A 411 0.28 38.99 -17.50
CA SER A 411 -0.28 37.71 -17.04
C SER A 411 0.45 36.49 -17.64
N ALA A 412 0.89 35.52 -16.83
CA ALA A 412 1.36 34.22 -17.35
C ALA A 412 0.20 33.49 -18.04
N GLY A 413 0.49 32.71 -19.08
CA GLY A 413 -0.54 32.04 -19.88
C GLY A 413 -0.24 30.55 -20.10
N LEU A 414 -1.28 29.72 -20.09
CA LEU A 414 -1.25 28.38 -20.66
C LEU A 414 -2.10 28.39 -21.94
N TYR A 415 -1.51 27.97 -23.06
CA TYR A 415 -2.17 27.91 -24.37
C TYR A 415 -2.39 26.46 -24.76
N VAL A 416 -3.62 26.13 -25.15
CA VAL A 416 -3.97 24.82 -25.71
C VAL A 416 -4.18 24.99 -27.22
N ILE A 417 -3.50 24.17 -28.02
CA ILE A 417 -3.33 24.37 -29.47
C ILE A 417 -3.64 23.07 -30.20
N ASP A 418 -4.58 23.06 -31.13
CA ASP A 418 -4.72 21.96 -32.09
C ASP A 418 -3.50 21.99 -33.02
N ALA A 419 -2.59 21.02 -32.87
CA ALA A 419 -1.36 20.97 -33.65
C ALA A 419 -1.61 20.73 -35.15
N ARG A 420 -2.78 20.20 -35.55
CA ARG A 420 -3.17 20.02 -36.97
C ARG A 420 -3.65 21.30 -37.62
N ALA A 421 -4.33 22.15 -36.85
CA ALA A 421 -4.84 23.43 -37.32
C ALA A 421 -3.84 24.58 -37.15
N ALA A 422 -2.82 24.38 -36.32
CA ALA A 422 -1.80 25.38 -36.03
C ALA A 422 -1.08 25.86 -37.29
N VAL A 423 -0.78 27.15 -37.32
CA VAL A 423 -0.01 27.79 -38.39
C VAL A 423 1.15 28.55 -37.79
N SER A 424 2.31 28.48 -38.44
CA SER A 424 3.51 29.17 -37.93
C SER A 424 3.24 30.65 -37.71
N GLY A 425 3.49 31.13 -36.49
CA GLY A 425 2.98 32.43 -36.06
C GLY A 425 2.99 32.60 -34.55
N SER A 426 2.19 33.55 -34.05
CA SER A 426 2.01 33.77 -32.61
C SER A 426 1.21 32.62 -32.00
N LEU A 427 1.52 32.23 -30.75
CA LEU A 427 0.68 31.30 -29.98
C LEU A 427 -0.78 31.77 -29.90
N GLU A 428 -1.02 33.09 -29.76
CA GLU A 428 -2.37 33.68 -29.77
C GLU A 428 -3.17 33.39 -31.06
N ASP A 429 -2.49 33.29 -32.20
CA ASP A 429 -3.14 33.09 -33.49
C ASP A 429 -3.50 31.60 -33.73
N SER A 430 -2.86 30.69 -32.99
CA SER A 430 -3.07 29.23 -33.10
C SER A 430 -3.80 28.62 -31.90
N ALA A 431 -4.01 29.38 -30.82
CA ALA A 431 -4.71 28.89 -29.63
C ALA A 431 -6.23 28.80 -29.85
N GLU A 432 -6.81 27.69 -29.45
CA GLU A 432 -8.25 27.46 -29.57
C GLU A 432 -8.96 27.97 -28.31
N ALA A 433 -9.40 29.23 -28.36
CA ALA A 433 -10.37 29.93 -27.51
C ALA A 433 -10.22 29.98 -25.97
N GLY A 434 -9.43 29.15 -25.29
CA GLY A 434 -9.27 29.26 -23.83
C GLY A 434 -7.81 29.35 -23.40
N ILE A 435 -7.42 30.57 -23.06
CA ILE A 435 -6.13 30.86 -22.43
C ILE A 435 -6.39 30.95 -20.93
N VAL A 436 -5.77 30.08 -20.13
CA VAL A 436 -5.72 30.29 -18.68
C VAL A 436 -4.67 31.36 -18.42
N THR A 437 -5.09 32.53 -17.94
CA THR A 437 -4.17 33.65 -17.65
C THR A 437 -4.16 34.01 -16.17
N TRP A 438 -2.97 34.05 -15.58
CA TRP A 438 -2.78 34.48 -14.19
C TRP A 438 -2.20 35.88 -14.16
N SER A 439 -2.81 36.80 -13.41
CA SER A 439 -2.47 38.25 -13.40
C SER A 439 -1.00 38.62 -13.13
N THR A 440 -0.21 37.71 -12.54
CA THR A 440 1.26 37.74 -12.41
C THR A 440 1.74 36.32 -12.12
N GLY A 441 2.82 35.80 -12.73
CA GLY A 441 3.34 34.46 -12.37
C GLY A 441 4.23 33.77 -13.40
N ARG A 442 4.47 32.48 -13.18
CA ARG A 442 5.12 31.53 -14.10
C ARG A 442 4.34 30.22 -14.03
N VAL A 443 3.97 29.66 -15.18
CA VAL A 443 3.51 28.26 -15.28
C VAL A 443 4.72 27.36 -15.03
N LEU A 444 4.63 26.48 -14.04
CA LEU A 444 5.73 25.60 -13.64
C LEU A 444 5.69 24.25 -14.35
N ALA A 445 4.47 23.74 -14.52
CA ALA A 445 4.13 22.45 -15.07
C ALA A 445 2.65 22.51 -15.49
N ALA A 446 2.27 21.73 -16.50
CA ALA A 446 0.92 21.70 -17.03
C ALA A 446 0.55 20.29 -17.49
N VAL A 447 0.55 19.31 -16.60
CA VAL A 447 0.51 17.90 -16.97
C VAL A 447 -0.88 17.48 -17.35
N ASN A 448 -1.00 16.70 -18.42
CA ASN A 448 -2.21 15.93 -18.64
C ASN A 448 -2.29 14.77 -17.69
N ILE A 449 -3.52 14.49 -17.33
CA ILE A 449 -3.85 13.47 -16.37
C ILE A 449 -4.81 12.39 -16.92
N GLY A 450 -4.98 12.32 -18.24
CA GLY A 450 -5.96 11.46 -18.90
C GLY A 450 -7.40 11.90 -18.63
N ASP A 451 -8.36 11.17 -19.19
CA ASP A 451 -9.80 11.35 -18.94
C ASP A 451 -10.20 10.84 -17.54
N THR A 452 -9.85 11.59 -16.50
CA THR A 452 -10.17 11.26 -15.11
C THR A 452 -11.66 11.47 -14.76
N ASP A 453 -12.42 12.22 -15.57
CA ASP A 453 -13.86 12.47 -15.35
C ASP A 453 -14.80 11.71 -16.30
N TYR A 454 -14.25 10.86 -17.18
CA TYR A 454 -14.95 9.97 -18.11
C TYR A 454 -15.86 10.69 -19.09
N ASN A 455 -15.46 11.89 -19.51
CA ASN A 455 -16.23 12.67 -20.47
C ASN A 455 -15.78 12.40 -21.93
N GLY A 456 -14.74 11.57 -22.09
CA GLY A 456 -14.10 11.22 -23.35
C GLY A 456 -12.93 12.13 -23.72
N ALA A 457 -12.76 13.26 -23.03
CA ALA A 457 -11.64 14.17 -23.22
C ALA A 457 -10.70 14.11 -22.02
N ASP A 458 -9.42 14.13 -22.32
CA ASP A 458 -8.41 14.19 -21.28
C ASP A 458 -8.53 15.45 -20.40
N ASN A 459 -8.11 15.34 -19.15
CA ASN A 459 -8.02 16.46 -18.22
C ASN A 459 -6.54 16.88 -18.04
N PHE A 460 -6.33 18.07 -17.46
CA PHE A 460 -4.98 18.55 -17.16
C PHE A 460 -4.91 19.31 -15.83
N ILE A 461 -3.72 19.28 -15.24
CA ILE A 461 -3.35 20.03 -14.03
C ILE A 461 -2.26 21.04 -14.37
N ALA A 462 -2.50 22.31 -14.12
CA ALA A 462 -1.50 23.37 -14.29
C ALA A 462 -1.19 24.12 -13.00
N GLY A 463 0.10 24.33 -12.76
CA GLY A 463 0.60 25.00 -11.55
C GLY A 463 1.27 26.35 -11.81
N ALA A 464 1.00 27.35 -10.96
CA ALA A 464 1.58 28.69 -11.06
C ALA A 464 2.27 29.17 -9.76
N TRP A 465 3.51 29.70 -9.88
CA TRP A 465 4.43 29.93 -8.75
C TRP A 465 4.06 31.05 -7.76
N THR A 466 3.27 32.05 -8.15
CA THR A 466 3.17 33.34 -7.43
C THR A 466 2.10 33.41 -6.34
N PHE A 467 1.19 32.43 -6.24
CA PHE A 467 0.06 32.51 -5.31
C PHE A 467 -0.27 31.21 -4.56
N GLY A 468 0.42 30.09 -4.81
CA GLY A 468 -0.02 28.80 -4.24
C GLY A 468 -1.41 28.39 -4.74
N LEU A 469 -1.80 28.85 -5.94
CA LEU A 469 -3.06 28.52 -6.60
C LEU A 469 -2.75 27.59 -7.78
N TRP A 470 -3.38 26.41 -7.79
CA TRP A 470 -3.31 25.42 -8.85
C TRP A 470 -4.70 25.30 -9.49
N ASP A 471 -4.73 25.28 -10.81
CA ASP A 471 -5.97 25.19 -11.59
C ASP A 471 -6.03 23.81 -12.23
N ILE A 472 -7.13 23.08 -12.00
CA ILE A 472 -7.44 21.85 -12.73
C ILE A 472 -8.47 22.20 -13.80
N GLY A 473 -8.16 21.86 -15.04
CA GLY A 473 -9.01 22.13 -16.20
C GLY A 473 -9.46 20.84 -16.88
N ASP A 474 -10.68 20.86 -17.37
CA ASP A 474 -11.26 19.84 -18.25
C ASP A 474 -11.20 20.37 -19.69
N LEU A 475 -10.57 19.63 -20.62
CA LEU A 475 -10.46 20.04 -22.03
C LEU A 475 -11.83 20.08 -22.75
N SER A 476 -12.81 19.31 -22.28
CA SER A 476 -14.17 19.30 -22.85
C SER A 476 -14.87 20.67 -22.67
N GLY A 477 -14.57 21.37 -21.57
CA GLY A 477 -15.06 22.72 -21.26
C GLY A 477 -14.36 23.87 -22.01
N PHE A 478 -13.28 23.60 -22.75
CA PHE A 478 -12.64 24.58 -23.64
C PHE A 478 -13.33 24.65 -25.02
N VAL A 479 -14.05 23.60 -25.42
CA VAL A 479 -14.76 23.51 -26.70
C VAL A 479 -16.23 23.97 -26.60
N ASP A 480 -16.82 23.96 -25.40
CA ASP A 480 -18.19 24.45 -25.16
C ASP A 480 -18.19 25.55 -24.09
N GLU A 481 -18.75 26.72 -24.40
CA GLU A 481 -18.82 27.86 -23.46
C GLU A 481 -19.56 27.47 -22.15
N GLY A 482 -18.82 27.08 -21.11
CA GLY A 482 -19.20 27.31 -19.72
C GLY A 482 -19.61 26.13 -18.83
N GLU A 483 -18.74 25.14 -18.63
CA GLU A 483 -18.68 24.41 -17.34
C GLU A 483 -17.28 24.45 -16.72
N ALA A 484 -17.20 24.24 -15.40
CA ALA A 484 -16.32 24.96 -14.47
C ALA A 484 -14.82 24.61 -14.53
N ILE A 485 -13.97 25.63 -14.60
CA ILE A 485 -12.57 25.56 -14.16
C ILE A 485 -12.60 25.34 -12.66
N ASN A 486 -12.19 24.16 -12.20
CA ASN A 486 -12.22 23.83 -10.80
C ASN A 486 -10.88 24.19 -10.16
N TYR A 487 -10.95 25.12 -9.20
CA TYR A 487 -9.79 25.55 -8.43
C TYR A 487 -9.44 24.48 -7.40
N LEU A 488 -8.17 24.08 -7.41
CA LEU A 488 -7.61 23.23 -6.37
C LEU A 488 -6.68 24.09 -5.51
N THR A 489 -7.13 24.43 -4.31
CA THR A 489 -6.30 25.19 -3.37
C THR A 489 -5.69 24.24 -2.34
N TYR A 490 -4.39 24.36 -2.09
CA TYR A 490 -3.73 23.66 -1.00
C TYR A 490 -3.39 24.64 0.13
N GLY A 491 -3.78 24.27 1.36
CA GLY A 491 -3.24 24.80 2.62
C GLY A 491 -3.63 26.23 3.01
N THR A 492 -3.68 26.48 4.32
CA THR A 492 -3.67 27.84 4.89
C THR A 492 -2.24 28.26 5.19
N ASP A 493 -1.78 29.37 4.58
CA ASP A 493 -0.53 30.09 4.90
C ASP A 493 0.75 29.21 5.06
N GLY A 494 1.35 28.79 3.94
CA GLY A 494 2.78 28.41 3.93
C GLY A 494 3.16 27.20 3.09
N GLU A 495 2.23 26.34 2.71
CA GLU A 495 2.52 25.05 2.06
C GLU A 495 2.26 25.15 0.54
N TRP A 496 3.13 24.58 -0.31
CA TRP A 496 3.13 24.81 -1.76
C TRP A 496 3.21 23.50 -2.53
N ILE A 497 2.38 23.31 -3.55
CA ILE A 497 2.60 22.27 -4.55
C ILE A 497 3.81 22.72 -5.41
N THR A 498 4.87 21.92 -5.48
CA THR A 498 6.15 22.26 -6.14
C THR A 498 6.47 21.41 -7.37
N GLY A 499 5.73 20.32 -7.58
CA GLY A 499 6.08 19.30 -8.55
C GLY A 499 4.96 18.88 -9.51
N VAL A 500 5.40 18.16 -10.54
CA VAL A 500 4.67 17.69 -11.72
C VAL A 500 3.73 16.55 -11.33
N ALA A 501 2.49 16.57 -11.84
CA ALA A 501 1.60 15.44 -11.69
C ALA A 501 1.95 14.31 -12.67
N ALA A 502 1.90 13.05 -12.24
CA ALA A 502 1.86 11.93 -13.18
C ALA A 502 0.42 11.43 -13.24
N ALA A 503 0.04 10.82 -14.34
CA ALA A 503 -1.22 10.11 -14.43
C ALA A 503 -1.04 8.72 -15.01
N GLY A 504 -1.98 7.88 -14.64
CA GLY A 504 -2.00 6.45 -14.88
C GLY A 504 -3.05 5.84 -13.99
N ASP A 505 -3.37 4.58 -14.22
CA ASP A 505 -4.22 3.79 -13.34
C ASP A 505 -3.38 3.27 -12.19
N PHE A 506 -3.31 4.07 -11.11
CA PHE A 506 -2.43 3.83 -9.98
C PHE A 506 -3.04 2.88 -8.95
N ASP A 507 -4.36 2.76 -8.89
CA ASP A 507 -5.05 1.80 -8.01
C ASP A 507 -5.60 0.55 -8.74
N GLY A 508 -5.39 0.47 -10.06
CA GLY A 508 -5.72 -0.69 -10.87
C GLY A 508 -7.22 -0.90 -11.07
N ASP A 509 -8.04 0.11 -10.80
CA ASP A 509 -9.49 0.06 -10.98
C ASP A 509 -9.92 0.27 -12.45
N GLY A 510 -8.96 0.50 -13.34
CA GLY A 510 -9.16 0.78 -14.75
C GLY A 510 -9.38 2.27 -15.02
N ARG A 511 -9.08 3.15 -14.06
CA ARG A 511 -9.29 4.60 -14.16
C ARG A 511 -8.00 5.38 -14.14
N ALA A 512 -7.96 6.50 -14.87
CA ALA A 512 -6.83 7.41 -14.77
C ALA A 512 -6.88 8.18 -13.43
N ASP A 513 -5.80 8.05 -12.67
CA ASP A 513 -5.52 8.72 -11.41
C ASP A 513 -4.48 9.83 -11.60
N ALA A 514 -4.33 10.70 -10.60
CA ALA A 514 -3.35 11.78 -10.62
C ALA A 514 -2.46 11.77 -9.37
N ALA A 515 -1.14 11.67 -9.57
CA ALA A 515 -0.14 11.83 -8.52
C ALA A 515 0.21 13.32 -8.36
N VAL A 516 0.15 13.93 -7.17
CA VAL A 516 0.47 15.35 -6.95
C VAL A 516 1.47 15.54 -5.80
N LEU A 517 2.31 16.56 -5.93
CA LEU A 517 3.45 16.81 -5.06
C LEU A 517 3.37 18.14 -4.30
N ALA A 518 3.49 18.09 -2.98
CA ALA A 518 3.54 19.26 -2.11
C ALA A 518 4.83 19.33 -1.27
N GLU A 519 5.45 20.51 -1.22
CA GLU A 519 6.51 20.87 -0.28
C GLU A 519 6.02 21.93 0.72
N ASP A 520 6.29 21.73 2.01
CA ASP A 520 5.97 22.72 3.04
C ASP A 520 7.00 23.86 3.10
N TRP A 521 6.52 25.09 3.24
CA TRP A 521 7.29 26.27 3.66
C TRP A 521 6.62 26.88 4.92
N PRO A 522 7.31 27.64 5.80
CA PRO A 522 8.71 28.03 5.84
C PRO A 522 9.56 27.11 6.73
N GLN A 523 9.00 25.97 7.12
CA GLN A 523 9.67 25.00 7.97
C GLN A 523 10.34 24.01 7.04
N TYR A 524 11.66 24.15 6.88
CA TYR A 524 12.51 23.20 6.17
C TYR A 524 12.45 21.80 6.82
N THR A 525 11.32 21.10 6.72
CA THR A 525 11.32 19.64 6.80
C THR A 525 11.77 19.06 5.47
N GLU A 526 11.68 19.79 4.34
CA GLU A 526 12.28 19.53 3.00
C GLU A 526 12.19 18.06 2.52
N GLN A 527 11.29 17.27 3.10
CA GLN A 527 11.14 15.85 2.82
C GLN A 527 10.28 15.62 1.60
N GLY A 528 9.53 16.62 1.10
CA GLY A 528 8.60 16.47 -0.02
C GLY A 528 7.46 15.48 0.29
N ARG A 529 6.23 15.80 -0.12
CA ARG A 529 5.08 14.90 0.03
C ARG A 529 4.48 14.62 -1.33
N LEU A 530 4.20 13.35 -1.58
CA LEU A 530 3.48 12.84 -2.73
C LEU A 530 2.12 12.35 -2.25
N ALA A 531 1.09 12.58 -3.05
CA ALA A 531 -0.18 11.93 -2.89
C ALA A 531 -0.75 11.42 -4.21
N LEU A 532 -1.50 10.32 -4.16
CA LEU A 532 -2.31 9.86 -5.27
C LEU A 532 -3.75 10.32 -5.07
N MET A 533 -4.35 10.81 -6.15
CA MET A 533 -5.74 11.19 -6.23
C MET A 533 -6.44 10.24 -7.18
N PRO A 534 -7.34 9.38 -6.68
CA PRO A 534 -8.07 8.45 -7.54
C PRO A 534 -8.97 9.18 -8.53
N GLY A 535 -9.16 8.58 -9.69
CA GLY A 535 -9.97 9.07 -10.80
C GLY A 535 -11.47 8.96 -10.56
N GLU A 536 -12.04 9.66 -9.56
CA GLU A 536 -13.50 9.76 -9.40
C GLU A 536 -14.03 11.19 -9.14
N ARG A 537 -14.94 11.61 -10.04
CA ARG A 537 -15.92 12.72 -10.00
C ARG A 537 -15.50 14.06 -9.37
N GLN A 538 -15.34 15.03 -10.30
CA GLN A 538 -15.26 16.47 -10.10
C GLN A 538 -14.12 16.90 -9.18
N PHE A 539 -12.98 17.20 -9.81
CA PHE A 539 -12.01 18.14 -9.24
C PHE A 539 -12.77 19.35 -8.70
N GLY A 540 -12.56 19.72 -7.45
CA GLY A 540 -13.27 20.86 -6.86
C GLY A 540 -13.18 20.82 -5.34
N GLY A 541 -12.38 21.71 -4.76
CA GLY A 541 -12.19 21.76 -3.31
C GLY A 541 -10.74 22.07 -2.90
N SER A 542 -10.49 21.99 -1.60
CA SER A 542 -9.13 22.02 -1.06
C SER A 542 -8.56 20.61 -1.07
N LEU A 543 -7.33 20.40 -1.56
CA LEU A 543 -6.62 19.15 -1.26
C LEU A 543 -6.30 19.13 0.23
N ASP A 544 -6.68 18.04 0.90
CA ASP A 544 -6.26 17.75 2.26
C ASP A 544 -5.47 16.43 2.26
N PHE A 545 -4.15 16.53 2.40
CA PHE A 545 -3.24 15.39 2.35
C PHE A 545 -3.45 14.40 3.50
N THR A 546 -4.16 14.80 4.55
CA THR A 546 -4.56 13.88 5.63
C THR A 546 -5.71 12.96 5.23
N THR A 547 -6.40 13.25 4.12
CA THR A 547 -7.57 12.48 3.66
C THR A 547 -7.31 11.71 2.36
N MET A 548 -6.05 11.73 1.89
CA MET A 548 -5.64 11.07 0.66
C MET A 548 -5.30 9.61 0.94
N GLN A 549 -5.79 8.71 0.10
CA GLN A 549 -5.64 7.26 0.24
C GLN A 549 -4.18 6.79 0.15
N PHE A 550 -3.32 7.57 -0.52
CA PHE A 550 -1.90 7.28 -0.61
C PHE A 550 -1.11 8.55 -0.32
N THR A 551 -0.18 8.48 0.62
CA THR A 551 0.84 9.52 0.76
C THR A 551 2.23 8.93 0.96
N ALA A 552 3.23 9.54 0.31
CA ALA A 552 4.63 9.21 0.52
C ALA A 552 5.42 10.47 0.87
N GLN A 553 6.39 10.31 1.76
CA GLN A 553 7.33 11.37 2.13
C GLN A 553 8.77 10.92 1.93
N GLY A 554 9.61 11.87 1.50
CA GLY A 554 11.04 11.67 1.48
C GLY A 554 11.61 11.48 2.89
N VAL A 555 12.85 11.01 2.93
CA VAL A 555 13.45 10.49 4.16
C VAL A 555 14.17 11.58 4.93
N SER A 556 14.88 12.46 4.24
CA SER A 556 15.68 13.53 4.84
C SER A 556 15.29 14.91 4.33
N ALA A 557 15.42 15.91 5.20
CA ALA A 557 15.31 17.30 4.79
C ALA A 557 16.41 17.63 3.74
N GLY A 558 15.96 18.12 2.59
CA GLY A 558 16.80 18.75 1.56
C GLY A 558 17.03 17.85 0.36
N GLU A 559 16.38 16.70 0.32
CA GLU A 559 16.53 15.75 -0.77
C GLU A 559 15.69 16.08 -2.00
N SER A 560 14.74 17.02 -1.86
CA SER A 560 13.81 17.41 -2.93
C SER A 560 13.07 16.19 -3.50
N PHE A 561 12.60 15.31 -2.62
CA PHE A 561 11.74 14.19 -3.02
C PHE A 561 10.51 14.70 -3.76
N GLY A 562 10.15 14.02 -4.85
CA GLY A 562 9.12 14.51 -5.73
C GLY A 562 9.59 15.60 -6.68
N TYR A 563 10.88 15.71 -6.97
CA TYR A 563 11.32 16.70 -7.96
C TYR A 563 10.76 16.39 -9.37
N ARG A 564 10.59 15.10 -9.69
CA ARG A 564 9.96 14.57 -10.92
C ARG A 564 9.32 13.22 -10.60
N ILE A 565 8.26 12.87 -11.32
CA ILE A 565 7.51 11.61 -11.19
C ILE A 565 7.24 11.05 -12.58
N GLU A 566 7.38 9.74 -12.74
CA GLU A 566 7.03 9.00 -13.96
C GLU A 566 6.42 7.64 -13.57
N GLN A 567 5.40 7.17 -14.31
CA GLN A 567 4.91 5.79 -14.16
C GLN A 567 5.95 4.84 -14.77
N ALA A 568 6.55 3.99 -13.95
CA ALA A 568 7.61 3.07 -14.38
C ALA A 568 7.06 1.74 -14.94
N GLY A 569 5.78 1.42 -14.68
CA GLY A 569 5.22 0.07 -14.87
C GLY A 569 5.78 -0.90 -13.82
N ASP A 570 5.47 -2.20 -13.95
CA ASP A 570 6.03 -3.29 -13.12
C ASP A 570 7.53 -3.44 -13.37
N PHE A 571 8.28 -2.57 -12.70
CA PHE A 571 9.70 -2.35 -12.87
C PHE A 571 10.48 -3.43 -12.12
N ASP A 572 10.11 -3.77 -10.89
CA ASP A 572 10.85 -4.78 -10.12
C ASP A 572 10.42 -6.24 -10.41
N GLY A 573 9.31 -6.43 -11.13
CA GLY A 573 8.83 -7.73 -11.62
C GLY A 573 8.03 -8.52 -10.59
N ASP A 574 7.50 -7.86 -9.56
CA ASP A 574 6.65 -8.47 -8.55
C ASP A 574 5.17 -8.54 -8.97
N GLY A 575 4.81 -7.89 -10.09
CA GLY A 575 3.46 -7.88 -10.65
C GLY A 575 2.61 -6.68 -10.22
N VAL A 576 3.19 -5.74 -9.48
CA VAL A 576 2.63 -4.42 -9.17
C VAL A 576 3.35 -3.39 -10.05
N ASP A 577 2.66 -2.35 -10.51
CA ASP A 577 3.32 -1.28 -11.24
C ASP A 577 4.02 -0.32 -10.25
N GLU A 578 5.14 0.29 -10.63
CA GLU A 578 5.83 1.28 -9.80
C GLU A 578 5.68 2.71 -10.29
N LEU A 579 5.76 3.63 -9.33
CA LEU A 579 5.98 5.04 -9.55
C LEU A 579 7.46 5.41 -9.31
N ALA A 580 8.13 5.94 -10.33
CA ALA A 580 9.47 6.47 -10.19
C ALA A 580 9.43 7.92 -9.68
N VAL A 581 10.00 8.16 -8.49
CA VAL A 581 10.01 9.46 -7.81
C VAL A 581 11.44 9.95 -7.60
N ALA A 582 11.78 11.08 -8.19
CA ALA A 582 13.11 11.66 -8.11
C ALA A 582 13.35 12.48 -6.83
N ALA A 583 14.55 12.34 -6.27
CA ALA A 583 15.06 13.12 -5.14
C ALA A 583 16.52 13.56 -5.41
N PRO A 584 16.74 14.58 -6.25
CA PRO A 584 18.08 14.97 -6.70
C PRO A 584 18.99 15.54 -5.60
N GLY A 585 18.43 15.97 -4.47
CA GLY A 585 19.19 16.40 -3.30
C GLY A 585 19.63 15.26 -2.37
N ALA A 586 19.12 14.04 -2.59
CA ALA A 586 19.42 12.89 -1.75
C ALA A 586 20.93 12.61 -1.71
N SER A 587 21.40 12.10 -0.56
CA SER A 587 22.84 11.97 -0.29
C SER A 587 23.30 10.56 0.10
N TYR A 588 22.52 9.53 -0.25
CA TYR A 588 22.81 8.13 0.08
C TYR A 588 24.06 7.59 -0.61
N GLY A 589 24.28 7.98 -1.86
CA GLY A 589 25.48 7.66 -2.63
C GLY A 589 26.65 8.61 -2.37
N GLY A 590 26.51 9.61 -1.49
CA GLY A 590 27.47 10.69 -1.23
C GLY A 590 26.78 12.05 -1.20
N SER A 591 27.47 13.12 -0.75
CA SER A 591 26.86 14.47 -0.64
C SER A 591 26.27 14.95 -1.97
N GLY A 592 24.95 15.13 -2.02
CA GLY A 592 24.21 15.54 -3.22
C GLY A 592 24.45 14.59 -4.39
N SER A 593 24.34 13.28 -4.14
CA SER A 593 24.46 12.26 -5.18
C SER A 593 23.19 12.09 -6.00
N GLY A 594 22.04 12.51 -5.46
CA GLY A 594 20.70 12.25 -5.98
C GLY A 594 20.29 10.77 -5.87
N SER A 595 18.99 10.54 -5.81
CA SER A 595 18.38 9.21 -5.82
C SER A 595 17.06 9.23 -6.60
N VAL A 596 16.67 8.08 -7.11
CA VAL A 596 15.31 7.82 -7.61
C VAL A 596 14.72 6.68 -6.79
N TYR A 597 13.52 6.88 -6.27
CA TYR A 597 12.75 5.88 -5.53
C TYR A 597 11.74 5.25 -6.48
N LEU A 598 11.58 3.94 -6.43
CA LEU A 598 10.50 3.21 -7.08
C LEU A 598 9.53 2.82 -5.99
N LEU A 599 8.39 3.49 -5.95
CA LEU A 599 7.32 3.21 -5.01
C LEU A 599 6.38 2.19 -5.65
N PRO A 600 6.12 1.05 -5.02
CA PRO A 600 5.05 0.17 -5.49
C PRO A 600 3.74 0.95 -5.43
N LEU A 601 2.93 0.80 -6.47
CA LEU A 601 1.56 1.30 -6.46
C LEU A 601 0.70 0.41 -5.52
N PRO A 602 -0.33 0.97 -4.88
CA PRO A 602 -1.14 0.28 -3.89
C PRO A 602 -1.97 -0.90 -4.44
#